data_AF-A0A2E0NTA1-F1
#
_entry.id   AF-A0A2E0NTA1-F1
#
_cell.length_a   1.000
_cell.length_b   1.000
_cell.length_c   1.000
_cell.angle_alpha   90.00
_cell.angle_beta   90.00
_cell.angle_gamma   90.00
#
_symmetry.space_group_name_H-M   'P 1'
#
loop_
_entity.id
_entity.type
_entity.pdbx_description
1 polymer ?
#
loop_
_entity_poly.entity_id
_entity_poly.type
_entity_poly.pdbx_seq_one_letter_code
_entity_poly.pdbx_strand_id
1 'polypeptide(L)'
;FVTKWENNDWYFWTDLSFADRKDGNVWGIQLMPFYDITDKTQVIFCYTHLDSSGEDQLKASRWESRLPQAPTVGKGDDLTEYFFGLNHFFYGHKLKWQNGLQYTELNQADGSKEYEGWGFTTAFRISW
;
A
#
# COMPACT_ATOMS: atom_id res chain seq x y z
N PHE A 1 0.18 -6.99 14.62
CA PHE A 1 -0.96 -7.86 14.97
C PHE A 1 -1.74 -8.09 13.71
N VAL A 2 -1.90 -9.34 13.28
CA VAL A 2 -2.54 -9.66 12.00
C VAL A 2 -3.87 -10.36 12.28
N THR A 3 -4.97 -9.79 11.81
CA THR A 3 -6.27 -10.45 11.75
C THR A 3 -6.53 -10.89 10.32
N LYS A 4 -6.90 -12.16 10.13
CA LYS A 4 -7.34 -12.67 8.83
C LYS A 4 -8.77 -13.17 9.00
N TRP A 5 -9.66 -12.65 8.17
CA TRP A 5 -11.03 -13.13 8.04
C TRP A 5 -11.22 -13.69 6.64
N GLU A 6 -11.86 -14.84 6.57
CA GLU A 6 -12.12 -15.56 5.33
C GLU A 6 -13.57 -16.04 5.37
N ASN A 7 -14.35 -15.63 4.37
CA ASN A 7 -15.73 -16.03 4.23
C ASN A 7 -16.07 -16.23 2.74
N ASN A 8 -15.89 -17.46 2.28
CA ASN A 8 -16.12 -17.91 0.91
C ASN A 8 -15.29 -17.10 -0.11
N ASP A 9 -15.88 -16.06 -0.69
CA ASP A 9 -15.28 -15.22 -1.73
C ASP A 9 -14.68 -13.91 -1.18
N TRP A 10 -14.87 -13.65 0.11
CA TRP A 10 -14.33 -12.48 0.80
C TRP A 10 -13.16 -12.88 1.70
N TYR A 11 -12.04 -12.20 1.50
CA TYR A 11 -10.88 -12.29 2.37
C TYR A 11 -10.58 -10.90 2.89
N PHE A 12 -10.30 -10.77 4.17
CA PHE A 12 -9.96 -9.50 4.76
C PHE A 12 -8.79 -9.69 5.69
N TRP A 13 -7.67 -9.07 5.34
CA TRP A 13 -6.47 -9.06 6.16
C TRP A 13 -6.32 -7.67 6.75
N THR A 14 -6.11 -7.61 8.05
CA THR A 14 -5.75 -6.39 8.75
C THR A 14 -4.43 -6.64 9.44
N ASP A 15 -3.43 -5.79 9.19
CA ASP A 15 -2.23 -5.74 10.00
C ASP A 15 -2.19 -4.42 10.76
N LEU A 16 -1.78 -4.51 12.02
CA LEU A 16 -1.54 -3.36 12.88
C LEU A 16 -0.12 -3.47 13.42
N SER A 17 0.74 -2.56 13.01
CA SER A 17 2.16 -2.55 13.32
C SER A 17 2.48 -1.38 14.24
N PHE A 18 3.26 -1.63 15.28
CA PHE A 18 3.76 -0.60 16.19
C PHE A 18 5.27 -0.75 16.29
N ALA A 19 5.98 0.37 16.20
CA ALA A 19 7.42 0.42 16.36
C ALA A 19 7.75 1.54 17.36
N ASP A 20 8.28 1.14 18.51
CA ASP A 20 8.86 2.05 19.48
C ASP A 20 10.32 2.34 19.04
N ARG A 21 10.61 3.61 18.79
CA ARG A 21 11.97 4.08 18.49
C ARG A 21 12.36 5.14 19.51
N LYS A 22 13.67 5.20 19.76
CA LYS A 22 14.31 6.14 20.69
C LYS A 22 13.97 7.62 20.44
N ASP A 23 13.56 7.97 19.22
CA ASP A 23 13.25 9.32 18.75
C ASP A 23 11.77 9.49 18.31
N GLY A 24 10.86 8.58 18.70
CA GLY A 24 9.42 8.70 18.41
C GLY A 24 8.72 7.36 18.20
N ASN A 25 7.44 7.27 18.59
CA ASN A 25 6.61 6.10 18.33
C ASN A 25 6.00 6.19 16.94
N VAL A 26 6.11 5.10 16.17
CA VAL A 26 5.46 4.95 14.87
C VAL A 26 4.40 3.86 15.00
N TRP A 27 3.20 4.14 14.51
CA TRP A 27 2.18 3.12 14.34
C TRP A 27 1.69 3.10 12.90
N GLY A 28 1.27 1.93 12.46
CA GLY A 28 0.80 1.70 11.12
C GLY A 28 -0.36 0.73 11.14
N ILE A 29 -1.37 1.02 10.34
CA ILE A 29 -2.47 0.11 10.07
C ILE A 29 -2.51 -0.19 8.58
N GLN A 30 -2.67 -1.45 8.25
CA GLN A 30 -2.85 -1.92 6.90
C GLN A 30 -4.14 -2.74 6.81
N LEU A 31 -5.03 -2.33 5.93
CA LEU A 31 -6.29 -3.01 5.65
C LEU A 31 -6.26 -3.53 4.22
N MET A 32 -6.39 -4.83 4.07
CA MET A 32 -6.32 -5.54 2.81
C MET A 32 -7.56 -6.40 2.59
N PRO A 33 -8.69 -5.84 2.13
CA PRO A 33 -9.79 -6.63 1.60
C PRO A 33 -9.46 -7.18 0.21
N PHE A 34 -9.69 -8.47 0.02
CA PHE A 34 -9.68 -9.16 -1.26
C PHE A 34 -11.07 -9.73 -1.51
N TYR A 35 -11.54 -9.61 -2.74
CA TYR A 35 -12.83 -10.13 -3.14
C TYR A 35 -12.73 -10.87 -4.47
N ASP A 36 -13.12 -12.14 -4.46
CA ASP A 36 -13.19 -12.98 -5.64
C ASP A 36 -14.57 -12.77 -6.27
N ILE A 37 -14.64 -11.93 -7.31
CA ILE A 37 -15.90 -11.68 -8.04
C ILE A 37 -16.33 -12.94 -8.80
N THR A 38 -15.35 -13.73 -9.24
CA THR A 38 -15.52 -14.95 -10.03
C THR A 38 -14.25 -15.79 -9.86
N ASP A 39 -14.29 -17.08 -10.17
CA ASP A 39 -13.12 -18.00 -10.21
C ASP A 39 -11.92 -17.49 -11.04
N LYS A 40 -12.15 -16.47 -11.87
CA LYS A 40 -11.16 -15.86 -12.76
C LYS A 40 -10.80 -14.42 -12.39
N THR A 41 -11.56 -13.72 -11.55
CA THR A 41 -11.34 -12.30 -11.28
C THR A 41 -11.32 -12.05 -9.79
N GLN A 42 -10.17 -11.61 -9.31
CA GLN A 42 -9.94 -11.23 -7.92
C GLN A 42 -9.59 -9.76 -7.87
N VAL A 43 -10.30 -9.02 -7.02
CA VAL A 43 -9.98 -7.64 -6.70
C VAL A 43 -9.29 -7.60 -5.36
N ILE A 44 -8.27 -6.76 -5.27
CA ILE A 44 -7.47 -6.53 -4.08
C ILE A 44 -7.54 -5.05 -3.81
N PHE A 45 -7.82 -4.68 -2.58
CA PHE A 45 -7.61 -3.32 -2.13
C PHE A 45 -6.70 -3.38 -0.92
N CYS A 46 -5.78 -2.45 -0.81
CA CYS A 46 -4.82 -2.33 0.27
C CYS A 46 -4.75 -0.87 0.66
N TYR A 47 -5.19 -0.56 1.86
CA TYR A 47 -5.06 0.73 2.48
C TYR A 47 -4.00 0.63 3.56
N THR A 48 -2.94 1.42 3.46
CA THR A 48 -1.90 1.52 4.47
C THR A 48 -1.88 2.95 4.99
N HIS A 49 -1.97 3.12 6.28
CA HIS A 49 -1.80 4.40 6.94
C HIS A 49 -0.75 4.26 8.03
N LEU A 50 0.22 5.15 8.01
CA LEU A 50 1.36 5.17 8.91
C LEU A 50 1.46 6.58 9.49
N ASP A 51 1.47 6.65 10.81
CA ASP A 51 1.56 7.90 11.57
C ASP A 51 2.73 7.81 12.55
N SER A 52 3.49 8.90 12.63
CA SER A 52 4.65 9.05 13.48
C SER A 52 4.46 10.22 14.42
N SER A 53 4.55 9.94 15.73
CA SER A 53 4.49 10.96 16.79
C SER A 53 5.79 11.75 16.99
N GLY A 54 6.89 11.35 16.34
CA GLY A 54 8.17 12.06 16.38
C GLY A 54 8.34 12.91 15.13
N GLU A 55 8.75 14.17 15.31
CA GLU A 55 9.06 15.10 14.22
C GLU A 55 9.98 14.42 13.19
N ASP A 56 9.60 14.48 11.91
CA ASP A 56 10.54 14.40 10.80
C ASP A 56 11.06 12.96 10.50
N GLN A 57 10.24 11.90 10.71
CA GLN A 57 10.73 10.51 10.69
C GLN A 57 10.18 9.57 9.58
N LEU A 58 9.10 9.88 8.86
CA LEU A 58 8.63 9.01 7.77
C LEU A 58 9.22 9.45 6.43
N LYS A 59 9.82 8.48 5.72
CA LYS A 59 10.28 8.64 4.35
C LYS A 59 9.27 7.99 3.41
N ALA A 60 8.91 8.69 2.34
CA ALA A 60 8.16 8.13 1.23
C ALA A 60 8.83 6.87 0.67
N SER A 61 8.07 6.08 -0.10
CA SER A 61 8.49 4.77 -0.58
C SER A 61 9.84 4.82 -1.33
N ARG A 62 10.57 3.69 -1.31
CA ARG A 62 11.92 3.54 -1.90
C ARG A 62 12.00 3.92 -3.39
N TRP A 63 10.87 3.96 -4.10
CA TRP A 63 10.81 4.28 -5.53
C TRP A 63 10.73 5.79 -5.78
N GLU A 64 10.10 6.54 -4.90
CA GLU A 64 9.94 8.00 -5.01
C GLU A 64 11.20 8.73 -4.55
N SER A 65 11.98 8.13 -3.65
CA SER A 65 13.29 8.64 -3.23
C SER A 65 14.37 8.62 -4.32
N ARG A 66 14.07 8.11 -5.52
CA ARG A 66 15.00 8.05 -6.67
C ARG A 66 14.65 9.03 -7.79
N LEU A 67 13.58 9.82 -7.65
CA LEU A 67 13.25 10.84 -8.63
C LEU A 67 14.30 11.98 -8.57
N PRO A 68 15.04 12.25 -9.65
CA PRO A 68 16.16 13.21 -9.65
C PRO A 68 15.73 14.69 -9.50
N GLN A 69 14.43 14.97 -9.37
CA GLN A 69 13.85 16.30 -9.27
C GLN A 69 13.47 16.72 -7.84
N ALA A 70 13.64 15.85 -6.83
CA ALA A 70 13.29 16.17 -5.46
C ALA A 70 14.55 16.25 -4.57
N PRO A 71 15.15 17.44 -4.35
CA PRO A 71 16.29 17.61 -3.46
C PRO A 71 15.98 17.27 -1.99
N THR A 72 14.71 17.14 -1.66
CA THR A 72 14.15 16.79 -0.37
C THR A 72 12.77 16.26 -0.67
N VAL A 73 12.59 14.94 -0.82
CA VAL A 73 11.26 14.38 -0.57
C VAL A 73 11.07 14.62 0.93
N GLY A 74 10.29 15.64 1.29
CA GLY A 74 10.23 16.10 2.66
C GLY A 74 9.79 14.98 3.57
N LYS A 75 10.32 15.06 4.78
CA LYS A 75 9.96 14.14 5.83
C LYS A 75 8.52 14.51 6.22
N GLY A 76 7.62 13.55 6.11
CA GLY A 76 6.26 13.68 6.59
C GLY A 76 6.11 12.93 7.90
N ASP A 77 5.06 13.26 8.63
CA ASP A 77 4.67 12.58 9.86
C ASP A 77 3.50 11.61 9.60
N ASP A 78 2.82 11.78 8.47
CA ASP A 78 1.69 10.98 8.01
C ASP A 78 1.92 10.47 6.58
N LEU A 79 1.94 9.15 6.41
CA LEU A 79 1.96 8.48 5.11
C LEU A 79 0.68 7.68 4.91
N THR A 80 -0.06 7.99 3.85
CA THR A 80 -1.23 7.23 3.45
C THR A 80 -1.06 6.69 2.04
N GLU A 81 -1.12 5.37 1.91
CA GLU A 81 -1.01 4.66 0.64
C GLU A 81 -2.29 3.88 0.37
N TYR A 82 -2.85 4.08 -0.81
CA TYR A 82 -3.98 3.34 -1.33
C TYR A 82 -3.50 2.51 -2.52
N PHE A 83 -3.70 1.21 -2.47
CA PHE A 83 -3.36 0.30 -3.56
C PHE A 83 -4.61 -0.48 -3.97
N PHE A 84 -4.90 -0.46 -5.26
CA PHE A 84 -6.00 -1.17 -5.88
C PHE A 84 -5.44 -2.15 -6.91
N GLY A 85 -5.55 -3.43 -6.62
CA GLY A 85 -5.14 -4.53 -7.48
C GLY A 85 -6.32 -5.21 -8.17
N LEU A 86 -6.19 -5.48 -9.47
CA LEU A 86 -7.10 -6.35 -10.21
C LEU A 86 -6.32 -7.51 -10.81
N ASN A 87 -6.68 -8.71 -10.41
CA ASN A 87 -6.10 -9.95 -10.89
C ASN A 87 -7.12 -10.69 -11.77
N HIS A 88 -6.74 -10.98 -13.02
CA HIS A 88 -7.53 -11.79 -13.93
C HIS A 88 -6.78 -13.07 -14.33
N PHE A 89 -7.42 -14.22 -14.17
CA PHE A 89 -6.90 -15.54 -14.48
C PHE A 89 -7.55 -16.05 -15.77
N PHE A 90 -6.78 -16.15 -16.84
CA PHE A 90 -7.33 -16.51 -18.16
C PHE A 90 -7.42 -18.02 -18.38
N TYR A 91 -6.55 -18.82 -17.76
CA TYR A 91 -6.38 -20.24 -18.16
C TYR A 91 -6.03 -21.15 -16.97
N GLY A 92 -6.98 -21.39 -16.07
CA GLY A 92 -6.86 -22.39 -14.99
C GLY A 92 -5.56 -22.29 -14.18
N HIS A 93 -5.16 -21.06 -13.82
CA HIS A 93 -3.93 -20.68 -13.12
C HIS A 93 -2.62 -20.59 -13.93
N LYS A 94 -2.60 -20.85 -15.25
CA LYS A 94 -1.37 -20.73 -16.06
C LYS A 94 -0.97 -19.29 -16.40
N LEU A 95 -1.96 -18.43 -16.60
CA LEU A 95 -1.75 -17.01 -16.92
C LEU A 95 -2.55 -16.15 -15.95
N LYS A 96 -1.83 -15.34 -15.17
CA LYS A 96 -2.38 -14.33 -14.28
C LYS A 96 -1.98 -12.95 -14.79
N TRP A 97 -2.97 -12.14 -15.16
CA TRP A 97 -2.79 -10.73 -15.43
C TRP A 97 -3.10 -9.94 -14.16
N GLN A 98 -2.15 -9.15 -13.69
CA GLN A 98 -2.24 -8.35 -12.47
C GLN A 98 -2.09 -6.88 -12.84
N ASN A 99 -3.09 -6.09 -12.51
CA ASN A 99 -3.02 -4.64 -12.59
C ASN A 99 -3.03 -4.10 -11.16
N GLY A 100 -2.29 -3.04 -10.91
CA GLY A 100 -2.15 -2.41 -9.61
C GLY A 100 -2.09 -0.91 -9.80
N LEU A 101 -3.00 -0.18 -9.19
CA LEU A 101 -2.98 1.27 -9.10
C LEU A 101 -2.62 1.62 -7.65
N GLN A 102 -1.53 2.35 -7.47
CA GLN A 102 -1.08 2.87 -6.20
C GLN A 102 -1.29 4.38 -6.19
N TYR A 103 -1.81 4.92 -5.10
CA TYR A 103 -1.88 6.34 -4.82
C TYR A 103 -1.21 6.56 -3.46
N THR A 104 -0.19 7.39 -3.45
CA THR A 104 0.62 7.69 -2.27
C THR A 104 0.45 9.15 -1.93
N GLU A 105 0.07 9.42 -0.70
CA GLU A 105 0.00 10.77 -0.13
C GLU A 105 0.89 10.83 1.11
N LEU A 106 1.77 11.84 1.16
CA LEU A 106 2.62 12.14 2.32
C LEU A 106 2.30 13.57 2.78
N ASN A 107 1.90 13.68 4.03
CA ASN A 107 1.57 14.95 4.68
C ASN A 107 2.54 15.21 5.84
N GLN A 108 2.79 16.49 6.12
CA GLN A 108 3.56 16.94 7.28
C GLN A 108 2.62 17.22 8.48
N ALA A 109 3.13 17.22 9.72
CA ALA A 109 2.31 17.46 10.93
C ALA A 109 1.57 18.81 10.95
N ASP A 110 1.97 19.78 10.12
CA ASP A 110 1.26 21.07 9.98
C ASP A 110 0.07 21.01 9.01
N GLY A 111 -0.18 19.85 8.39
CA GLY A 111 -1.23 19.64 7.40
C GLY A 111 -0.86 20.05 5.97
N SER A 112 0.39 20.46 5.72
CA SER A 112 0.88 20.72 4.37
C SER A 112 1.16 19.41 3.60
N LYS A 113 0.75 19.39 2.32
CA LYS A 113 0.96 18.25 1.41
C LYS A 113 2.38 18.29 0.88
N GLU A 114 3.20 17.33 1.30
CA GLU A 114 4.61 17.24 0.88
C GLU A 114 4.74 16.44 -0.42
N TYR A 115 3.95 15.37 -0.57
CA TYR A 115 3.99 14.53 -1.76
C TYR A 115 2.64 13.90 -2.07
N GLU A 116 2.26 13.94 -3.35
CA GLU A 116 1.10 13.26 -3.89
C GLU A 116 1.50 12.60 -5.21
N GLY A 117 1.31 11.28 -5.33
CA GLY A 117 1.76 10.50 -6.48
C GLY A 117 0.81 9.36 -6.83
N TRP A 118 0.65 9.12 -8.13
CA TRP A 118 -0.08 7.96 -8.67
C TRP A 118 0.91 7.05 -9.38
N GLY A 119 0.96 5.78 -8.97
CA GLY A 119 1.71 4.72 -9.62
C GLY A 119 0.77 3.73 -10.29
N PHE A 120 0.96 3.44 -11.57
CA PHE A 120 0.26 2.33 -12.23
C PHE A 120 1.25 1.23 -12.57
N THR A 121 0.93 0.01 -12.16
CA THR A 121 1.71 -1.20 -12.40
C THR A 121 0.84 -2.22 -13.09
N THR A 122 1.35 -2.82 -14.17
CA THR A 122 0.72 -3.99 -14.79
C THR A 122 1.77 -5.08 -14.92
N ALA A 123 1.38 -6.30 -14.60
CA ALA A 123 2.25 -7.45 -14.55
C ALA A 123 1.53 -8.66 -15.13
N PHE A 124 2.24 -9.41 -15.97
CA PHE A 124 1.79 -10.71 -16.44
C PHE A 124 2.66 -11.77 -15.77
N ARG A 125 2.01 -12.70 -15.08
CA ARG A 125 2.67 -13.88 -14.51
C ARG A 125 2.25 -15.10 -15.31
N ILE A 126 3.23 -15.77 -15.88
CA ILE A 126 3.08 -17.04 -16.60
C ILE A 126 3.72 -18.12 -15.73
N SER A 127 2.95 -19.14 -15.42
CA SER A 127 3.42 -20.35 -14.73
C SER A 127 3.21 -21.54 -15.68
N TRP A 128 4.29 -22.23 -16.03
CA TRP A 128 4.29 -23.38 -16.94
C TRP A 128 4.17 -24.71 -16.19
#